data_AF-A0AA39AGM3-F1
#
_entry.id   AF-A0AA39AGM3-F1
#
_cell.length_a   1.000
_cell.length_b   1.000
_cell.length_c   1.000
_cell.angle_alpha   90.00
_cell.angle_beta   90.00
_cell.angle_gamma   90.00
#
_symmetry.space_group_name_H-M   'P 1'
#
loop_
_entity.id
_entity.type
_entity.pdbx_description
1 polymer ?
#
loop_
_entity_poly.entity_id
_entity_poly.type
_entity_poly.pdbx_seq_one_letter_code
_entity_poly.pdbx_strand_id
1 'polypeptide(L)'
;MPCLRKLCLDGTAITELPSSIGYATELEILDLINCRKLRSLPSSICKLTLLHNLSLSGCSDLGKLPRTLDRLCSLQELKLQNCRSLPALPSLLSSLKLINASNCESLEDISPQSVFLIFGGSIFGSCFKLNKFQSTMERDLQSMAAHVNQEIWRSTFDQFSSLSNVHESFLF
;
A
#
# COMPACT_ATOMS: atom_id res chain seq x y z
N MET A 1 24.36 13.76 -7.29
CA MET A 1 23.39 14.45 -8.16
C MET A 1 22.37 15.17 -7.27
N PRO A 2 22.72 16.33 -6.67
CA PRO A 2 21.94 16.87 -5.55
C PRO A 2 20.68 17.66 -5.94
N CYS A 3 20.20 17.58 -7.19
CA CYS A 3 19.01 18.35 -7.62
C CYS A 3 17.99 17.50 -8.39
N LEU A 4 18.16 16.17 -8.41
CA LEU A 4 17.24 15.30 -9.14
C LEU A 4 15.95 15.15 -8.34
N ARG A 5 14.89 15.83 -8.79
CA ARG A 5 13.56 15.80 -8.14
C ARG A 5 12.63 14.74 -8.73
N LYS A 6 12.77 14.43 -10.01
CA LYS A 6 11.99 13.39 -10.68
C LYS A 6 12.90 12.43 -11.44
N LEU A 7 12.65 11.14 -11.27
CA LEU A 7 13.30 10.08 -12.03
C LEU A 7 12.22 9.17 -12.62
N CYS A 8 12.23 9.02 -13.94
CA CYS A 8 11.33 8.15 -14.68
C CYS A 8 12.16 7.08 -15.39
N LEU A 9 11.85 5.82 -15.10
CA LEU A 9 12.50 4.63 -15.65
C LEU A 9 11.47 3.69 -16.27
N ASP A 10 10.33 4.24 -16.68
CA ASP A 10 9.19 3.48 -17.16
C ASP A 10 9.52 2.62 -18.38
N GLY A 11 8.97 1.40 -18.40
CA GLY A 11 9.13 0.45 -19.50
C GLY A 11 10.53 -0.12 -19.67
N THR A 12 11.46 0.16 -18.76
CA THR A 12 12.84 -0.33 -18.85
C THR A 12 12.94 -1.81 -18.44
N ALA A 13 14.01 -2.46 -18.89
CA ALA A 13 14.29 -3.86 -18.59
C ALA A 13 15.04 -4.08 -17.26
N ILE A 14 15.02 -3.09 -16.36
CA ILE A 14 15.73 -3.15 -15.09
C ILE A 14 15.23 -4.32 -14.24
N THR A 15 16.17 -5.03 -13.63
CA THR A 15 15.89 -6.13 -12.70
C THR A 15 15.96 -5.67 -11.23
N GLU A 16 16.76 -4.64 -10.99
CA GLU A 16 16.98 -4.01 -9.70
C GLU A 16 17.36 -2.54 -9.88
N LEU A 17 17.10 -1.73 -8.86
CA LEU A 17 17.64 -0.37 -8.75
C LEU A 17 18.94 -0.42 -7.95
N PRO A 18 20.00 0.29 -8.39
CA PRO A 18 21.26 0.32 -7.66
C PRO A 18 21.09 1.00 -6.31
N SER A 19 21.88 0.59 -5.32
CA SER A 19 21.83 1.18 -3.98
C SER A 19 22.16 2.68 -3.96
N SER A 20 22.84 3.18 -5.00
CA SER A 20 23.16 4.59 -5.21
C SER A 20 21.94 5.50 -5.36
N ILE A 21 20.74 4.96 -5.64
CA ILE A 21 19.50 5.75 -5.64
C ILE A 21 19.29 6.51 -4.33
N GLY A 22 19.74 5.94 -3.20
CA GLY A 22 19.66 6.58 -1.88
C GLY A 22 20.51 7.84 -1.70
N TYR A 23 21.33 8.22 -2.69
CA TYR A 23 22.04 9.51 -2.70
C TYR A 23 21.26 10.63 -3.38
N ALA A 24 20.14 10.33 -4.04
CA ALA A 24 19.25 11.33 -4.64
C ALA A 24 18.27 11.87 -3.58
N THR A 25 18.77 12.44 -2.49
CA THR A 25 17.95 12.83 -1.31
C THR A 25 16.87 13.86 -1.61
N GLU A 26 17.03 14.64 -2.68
CA GLU A 26 16.04 15.60 -3.18
C GLU A 26 14.98 14.99 -4.11
N LEU A 27 14.97 13.66 -4.27
CA LEU A 27 14.02 12.98 -5.15
C LEU A 27 12.62 12.99 -4.55
N GLU A 28 11.69 13.55 -5.31
CA GLU A 28 10.28 13.76 -4.97
C GLU A 28 9.36 12.75 -5.68
N ILE A 29 9.74 12.35 -6.90
CA ILE A 29 8.96 11.45 -7.75
C ILE A 29 9.87 10.36 -8.33
N LEU A 30 9.47 9.10 -8.16
CA LEU A 30 10.10 7.95 -8.78
C LEU A 30 9.06 7.11 -9.53
N ASP A 31 9.15 7.14 -10.85
CA ASP A 31 8.29 6.37 -11.76
C ASP A 31 9.09 5.17 -12.32
N LEU A 32 8.56 3.96 -12.11
CA LEU A 32 9.09 2.67 -12.54
C LEU A 32 7.99 1.85 -13.23
N ILE A 33 7.07 2.52 -13.91
CA ILE A 33 5.87 1.90 -14.48
C ILE A 33 6.27 0.91 -15.56
N ASN A 34 5.62 -0.26 -15.61
CA ASN A 34 5.87 -1.32 -16.59
C ASN A 34 7.31 -1.87 -16.60
N CYS A 35 8.08 -1.73 -15.50
CA CYS A 35 9.37 -2.40 -15.33
C CYS A 35 9.15 -3.88 -14.96
N ARG A 36 8.68 -4.68 -15.93
CA ARG A 36 8.16 -6.04 -15.70
C ARG A 36 9.15 -6.98 -15.02
N LYS A 37 10.46 -6.79 -15.23
CA LYS A 37 11.54 -7.62 -14.68
C LYS A 37 12.05 -7.15 -13.31
N LEU A 38 11.56 -6.02 -12.79
CA LEU A 38 12.00 -5.46 -11.53
C LEU A 38 11.57 -6.38 -10.37
N ARG A 39 12.53 -6.99 -9.68
CA ARG A 39 12.25 -7.97 -8.62
C ARG A 39 12.13 -7.36 -7.24
N SER A 40 12.88 -6.27 -6.99
CA SER A 40 12.90 -5.60 -5.70
C SER A 40 13.49 -4.20 -5.79
N LEU A 41 13.15 -3.37 -4.80
CA LEU A 41 13.82 -2.10 -4.55
C LEU A 41 14.95 -2.27 -3.53
N PRO A 42 16.06 -1.51 -3.66
CA PRO A 42 17.13 -1.52 -2.67
C PRO A 42 16.65 -0.92 -1.35
N SER A 43 17.18 -1.39 -0.22
CA SER A 43 16.89 -0.82 1.10
C SER A 43 17.31 0.64 1.23
N SER A 44 18.23 1.12 0.40
CA SER A 44 18.67 2.51 0.37
C SER A 44 17.59 3.47 -0.13
N ILE A 45 16.50 3.00 -0.77
CA ILE A 45 15.37 3.84 -1.15
C ILE A 45 14.78 4.57 0.06
N CYS A 46 14.86 3.96 1.24
CA CYS A 46 14.39 4.52 2.52
C CYS A 46 15.13 5.78 2.97
N LYS A 47 16.18 6.20 2.25
CA LYS A 47 16.89 7.48 2.46
C LYS A 47 16.22 8.65 1.73
N LEU A 48 15.29 8.38 0.82
CA LEU A 48 14.59 9.38 0.02
C LEU A 48 13.46 10.03 0.83
N THR A 49 13.81 10.77 1.88
CA THR A 49 12.83 11.30 2.84
C THR A 49 11.86 12.31 2.22
N LEU A 50 12.21 12.91 1.08
CA LEU A 50 11.38 13.84 0.32
C LEU A 50 10.53 13.17 -0.76
N LEU A 51 10.57 11.84 -0.92
CA LEU A 51 9.81 11.16 -1.95
C LEU A 51 8.32 11.20 -1.61
N HIS A 52 7.50 11.85 -2.44
CA HIS A 52 6.05 11.93 -2.26
C HIS A 52 5.26 10.94 -3.12
N ASN A 53 5.78 10.59 -4.30
CA ASN A 53 5.12 9.69 -5.23
C ASN A 53 6.08 8.58 -5.69
N LEU A 54 5.67 7.33 -5.47
CA LEU A 54 6.34 6.13 -5.94
C LEU A 54 5.38 5.31 -6.80
N SER A 55 5.69 5.18 -8.09
CA SER A 55 4.91 4.37 -9.02
C SER A 55 5.67 3.15 -9.50
N LEU A 56 5.10 1.98 -9.25
CA LEU A 56 5.60 0.64 -9.61
C LEU A 56 4.55 -0.12 -10.43
N SER A 57 3.55 0.57 -10.96
CA SER A 57 2.42 -0.02 -11.67
C SER A 57 2.91 -0.87 -12.84
N GLY A 58 2.43 -2.11 -12.97
CA GLY A 58 2.82 -3.02 -14.05
C GLY A 58 4.18 -3.72 -13.85
N CYS A 59 4.81 -3.58 -12.68
CA CYS A 59 5.97 -4.39 -12.29
C CYS A 59 5.53 -5.81 -11.88
N SER A 60 5.24 -6.65 -12.87
CA SER A 60 4.67 -7.99 -12.65
C SER A 60 5.52 -8.89 -11.76
N ASP A 61 6.85 -8.84 -11.90
CA ASP A 61 7.79 -9.73 -11.18
C ASP A 61 8.22 -9.15 -9.82
N LEU A 62 7.63 -8.04 -9.38
CA LEU A 62 7.98 -7.40 -8.11
C LEU A 62 7.56 -8.30 -6.94
N GLY A 63 8.52 -9.03 -6.39
CA GLY A 63 8.26 -10.00 -5.33
C GLY A 63 8.46 -9.46 -3.91
N LYS A 64 9.14 -8.32 -3.75
CA LYS A 64 9.36 -7.73 -2.43
C LYS A 64 9.52 -6.22 -2.47
N LEU A 65 8.95 -5.57 -1.47
CA LEU A 65 9.21 -4.20 -1.10
C LEU A 65 10.13 -4.15 0.14
N PRO A 66 10.96 -3.10 0.32
CA PRO A 66 11.79 -2.94 1.50
C PRO A 66 10.96 -2.90 2.78
N ARG A 67 11.36 -3.66 3.81
CA ARG A 67 10.67 -3.67 5.11
C ARG A 67 10.63 -2.30 5.78
N THR A 68 11.61 -1.45 5.46
CA THR A 68 11.80 -0.11 6.03
C THR A 68 11.15 0.99 5.18
N LEU A 69 10.12 0.66 4.39
CA LEU A 69 9.37 1.64 3.58
C LEU A 69 8.66 2.70 4.44
N ASP A 70 8.42 2.36 5.71
CA ASP A 70 7.99 3.26 6.78
C ASP A 70 8.95 4.43 7.05
N ARG A 71 10.16 4.44 6.48
CA ARG A 71 11.09 5.58 6.61
C ARG A 71 10.87 6.69 5.57
N LEU A 72 10.00 6.48 4.59
CA LEU A 72 9.67 7.48 3.57
C LEU A 72 8.63 8.48 4.12
N CYS A 73 9.03 9.30 5.10
CA CYS A 73 8.14 10.19 5.88
C CYS A 73 7.27 11.15 5.05
N SER A 74 7.67 11.46 3.81
CA SER A 74 6.90 12.34 2.92
C SER A 74 6.10 11.59 1.85
N LEU A 75 6.10 10.25 1.84
CA LEU A 75 5.37 9.46 0.85
C LEU A 75 3.87 9.64 1.04
N GLN A 76 3.20 10.09 -0.01
CA GLN A 76 1.76 10.34 -0.04
C GLN A 76 1.06 9.38 -1.00
N GLU A 77 1.70 9.01 -2.11
CA GLU A 77 1.14 8.14 -3.14
C GLU A 77 2.03 6.92 -3.39
N LEU A 78 1.44 5.73 -3.28
CA LEU A 78 2.05 4.46 -3.66
C LEU A 78 1.18 3.73 -4.68
N LYS A 79 1.69 3.59 -5.91
CA LYS A 79 0.97 2.95 -7.02
C LYS A 79 1.62 1.60 -7.34
N LEU A 80 0.86 0.53 -7.17
CA LEU A 80 1.26 -0.88 -7.27
C LEU A 80 0.35 -1.68 -8.22
N GLN A 81 -0.46 -1.02 -9.05
CA GLN A 81 -1.44 -1.72 -9.89
C GLN A 81 -0.77 -2.78 -10.76
N ASN A 82 -1.36 -3.97 -10.85
CA ASN A 82 -0.83 -5.09 -11.62
C ASN A 82 0.55 -5.61 -11.16
N CYS A 83 0.95 -5.39 -9.90
CA CYS A 83 2.11 -6.07 -9.28
C CYS A 83 1.72 -7.50 -8.85
N ARG A 84 1.56 -8.39 -9.83
CA ARG A 84 0.96 -9.72 -9.63
C ARG A 84 1.75 -10.66 -8.74
N SER A 85 3.07 -10.52 -8.65
CA SER A 85 3.93 -11.36 -7.80
C SER A 85 4.16 -10.82 -6.39
N LEU A 86 3.64 -9.65 -6.03
CA LEU A 86 3.88 -9.03 -4.72
C LEU A 86 3.01 -9.72 -3.65
N PRO A 87 3.60 -10.42 -2.66
CA PRO A 87 2.83 -11.22 -1.71
C PRO A 87 2.32 -10.43 -0.51
N ALA A 88 3.02 -9.37 -0.12
CA ALA A 88 2.71 -8.58 1.07
C ALA A 88 3.14 -7.12 0.93
N LEU A 89 2.44 -6.22 1.63
CA LEU A 89 2.89 -4.85 1.84
C LEU A 89 3.69 -4.73 3.16
N PRO A 90 4.83 -4.01 3.16
CA PRO A 90 5.54 -3.69 4.39
C PRO A 90 4.74 -2.70 5.24
N SER A 91 5.21 -2.38 6.44
CA SER A 91 4.64 -1.28 7.21
C SER A 91 4.72 0.03 6.41
N LEU A 92 3.56 0.67 6.25
CA LEU A 92 3.40 1.96 5.59
C LEU A 92 3.08 3.04 6.63
N LEU A 93 3.47 4.28 6.31
CA LEU A 93 3.31 5.43 7.19
C LEU A 93 1.89 6.01 7.19
N SER A 94 1.59 6.78 8.24
CA SER A 94 0.40 7.63 8.35
C SER A 94 0.37 8.81 7.36
N SER A 95 1.51 9.17 6.75
CA SER A 95 1.58 10.21 5.72
C SER A 95 0.97 9.77 4.39
N LEU A 96 0.84 8.46 4.17
CA LEU A 96 0.32 7.89 2.94
C LEU A 96 -1.16 8.22 2.81
N LYS A 97 -1.51 8.94 1.75
CA LYS A 97 -2.90 9.34 1.46
C LYS A 97 -3.57 8.41 0.49
N LEU A 98 -2.80 7.83 -0.43
CA LEU A 98 -3.32 6.99 -1.49
C LEU A 98 -2.40 5.80 -1.71
N ILE A 99 -2.98 4.61 -1.63
CA ILE A 99 -2.39 3.40 -2.19
C ILE A 99 -3.35 2.81 -3.22
N ASN A 100 -2.79 2.43 -4.36
CA ASN A 100 -3.52 1.69 -5.38
C ASN A 100 -2.78 0.41 -5.72
N ALA A 101 -3.27 -0.70 -5.18
CA ALA A 101 -2.73 -2.04 -5.40
C ALA A 101 -3.68 -2.90 -6.23
N SER A 102 -4.51 -2.30 -7.09
CA SER A 102 -5.46 -3.06 -7.90
C SER A 102 -4.78 -4.13 -8.75
N ASN A 103 -5.45 -5.27 -8.93
CA ASN A 103 -4.96 -6.43 -9.68
C ASN A 103 -3.62 -7.00 -9.15
N CYS A 104 -3.31 -6.84 -7.85
CA CYS A 104 -2.23 -7.57 -7.20
C CYS A 104 -2.72 -8.94 -6.73
N GLU A 105 -2.71 -9.92 -7.64
CA GLU A 105 -3.31 -11.24 -7.43
C GLU A 105 -2.65 -12.06 -6.31
N SER A 106 -1.35 -11.90 -6.10
CA SER A 106 -0.62 -12.60 -5.03
C SER A 106 -0.68 -11.91 -3.68
N LEU A 107 -1.25 -10.70 -3.59
CA LEU A 107 -1.19 -9.90 -2.37
C LEU A 107 -2.14 -10.50 -1.31
N GLU A 108 -1.56 -11.11 -0.29
CA GLU A 108 -2.22 -11.84 0.80
C GLU A 108 -2.27 -11.03 2.08
N ASP A 109 -1.21 -10.26 2.35
CA ASP A 109 -0.97 -9.66 3.64
C ASP A 109 -0.69 -8.17 3.53
N ILE A 110 -1.24 -7.41 4.46
CA ILE A 110 -0.91 -6.01 4.70
C ILE A 110 -0.54 -5.86 6.17
N SER A 111 0.49 -5.07 6.45
CA SER A 111 0.89 -4.79 7.83
C SER A 111 -0.32 -4.31 8.67
N PRO A 112 -0.45 -4.73 9.95
CA PRO A 112 -1.54 -4.28 10.84
C PRO A 112 -1.64 -2.74 10.95
N GLN A 113 -0.51 -2.05 10.81
CA GLN A 113 -0.45 -0.59 10.83
C GLN A 113 -1.00 0.05 9.54
N SER A 114 -1.07 -0.73 8.47
CA SER A 114 -1.57 -0.34 7.15
C SER A 114 -3.05 -0.70 6.96
N VAL A 115 -3.67 -1.35 7.94
CA VAL A 115 -5.11 -1.70 7.94
C VAL A 115 -5.99 -0.44 7.85
N PHE A 116 -5.56 0.69 8.45
CA PHE A 116 -6.27 1.97 8.31
C PHE A 116 -6.39 2.44 6.84
N LEU A 117 -5.48 2.02 5.96
CA LEU A 117 -5.52 2.40 4.55
C LEU A 117 -6.69 1.74 3.81
N ILE A 118 -7.14 0.54 4.22
CA ILE A 118 -8.36 -0.07 3.67
C ILE A 118 -9.57 0.83 3.90
N PHE A 119 -9.63 1.47 5.07
CA PHE A 119 -10.76 2.31 5.49
C PHE A 119 -10.70 3.74 4.94
N GLY A 120 -9.53 4.22 4.51
CA GLY A 120 -9.28 5.61 4.10
C GLY A 120 -9.43 5.94 2.60
N GLY A 121 -10.09 5.11 1.79
CA GLY A 121 -10.27 5.38 0.35
C GLY A 121 -9.16 4.83 -0.56
N SER A 122 -8.39 3.85 -0.09
CA SER A 122 -7.39 3.15 -0.90
C SER A 122 -8.02 2.13 -1.86
N ILE A 123 -7.40 1.93 -3.03
CA ILE A 123 -7.95 1.08 -4.10
C ILE A 123 -7.22 -0.27 -4.12
N PHE A 124 -7.89 -1.33 -3.65
CA PHE A 124 -7.42 -2.73 -3.69
C PHE A 124 -8.24 -3.60 -4.67
N GLY A 125 -8.85 -3.00 -5.70
CA GLY A 125 -9.72 -3.71 -6.64
C GLY A 125 -9.08 -4.96 -7.23
N SER A 126 -9.79 -6.10 -7.17
CA SER A 126 -9.33 -7.42 -7.66
C SER A 126 -8.14 -8.06 -6.91
N CYS A 127 -7.81 -7.63 -5.68
CA CYS A 127 -6.89 -8.35 -4.80
C CYS A 127 -7.58 -9.57 -4.16
N PHE A 128 -7.71 -10.68 -4.90
CA PHE A 128 -8.52 -11.84 -4.48
C PHE A 128 -8.20 -12.39 -3.10
N LYS A 129 -6.92 -12.37 -2.68
CA LYS A 129 -6.51 -12.94 -1.39
C LYS A 129 -6.70 -11.97 -0.24
N LEU A 130 -6.42 -10.68 -0.43
CA LEU A 130 -6.82 -9.62 0.52
C LEU A 130 -8.33 -9.53 0.72
N ASN A 131 -9.13 -9.70 -0.34
CA ASN A 131 -10.59 -9.74 -0.21
C ASN A 131 -11.04 -10.87 0.73
N LYS A 132 -10.36 -12.02 0.70
CA LYS A 132 -10.61 -13.11 1.66
C LYS A 132 -10.20 -12.72 3.07
N PHE A 133 -9.03 -12.09 3.26
CA PHE A 133 -8.59 -11.59 4.56
C PHE A 133 -9.59 -10.58 5.14
N GLN A 134 -10.01 -9.58 4.37
CA GLN A 134 -11.01 -8.59 4.77
C GLN A 134 -12.34 -9.26 5.14
N SER A 135 -12.85 -10.18 4.31
CA SER A 135 -14.08 -10.93 4.60
C SER A 135 -13.97 -11.88 5.81
N THR A 136 -12.74 -12.23 6.22
CA THR A 136 -12.49 -13.06 7.41
C THR A 136 -12.40 -12.16 8.65
N MET A 137 -11.65 -11.06 8.57
CA MET A 137 -11.57 -10.04 9.62
C MET A 137 -12.95 -9.45 9.96
N GLU A 138 -13.77 -9.11 8.96
CA GLU A 138 -15.13 -8.60 9.18
C GLU A 138 -16.02 -9.63 9.87
N ARG A 139 -15.92 -10.91 9.49
CA ARG A 139 -16.67 -12.01 10.12
C ARG A 139 -16.22 -12.26 11.55
N ASP A 140 -14.92 -12.18 11.82
CA ASP A 140 -14.37 -12.33 13.15
C ASP A 140 -14.79 -11.17 14.04
N LEU A 141 -14.74 -9.92 13.53
CA LEU A 141 -15.28 -8.74 14.20
C LEU A 141 -16.79 -8.83 14.46
N GLN A 142 -17.58 -9.36 13.52
CA GLN A 142 -19.02 -9.64 13.71
C GLN A 142 -19.25 -10.74 14.75
N SER A 143 -18.43 -11.79 14.77
CA SER A 143 -18.55 -12.87 15.76
C SER A 143 -18.20 -12.39 17.17
N MET A 144 -17.22 -11.48 17.27
CA MET A 144 -16.83 -10.82 18.51
C MET A 144 -17.90 -9.81 18.95
N ALA A 145 -18.57 -9.12 18.01
CA ALA A 145 -19.72 -8.28 18.27
C ALA A 145 -20.87 -9.04 18.95
N ALA A 146 -21.11 -10.29 18.55
CA ALA A 146 -22.15 -11.13 19.13
C ALA A 146 -21.87 -11.52 20.60
N HIS A 147 -20.62 -11.38 21.07
CA HIS A 147 -20.19 -11.73 22.43
C HIS A 147 -19.87 -10.50 23.30
N VAL A 148 -19.85 -9.30 22.73
CA VAL A 148 -19.56 -8.03 23.41
C VAL A 148 -20.85 -7.19 23.48
N ASN A 149 -21.03 -6.45 24.58
CA ASN A 149 -22.20 -5.60 24.79
C ASN A 149 -22.46 -4.68 23.58
N GLN A 150 -23.69 -4.69 23.04
CA GLN A 150 -24.07 -4.04 21.78
C GLN A 150 -23.78 -2.53 21.76
N GLU A 151 -23.73 -1.85 22.92
CA GLU A 151 -23.42 -0.42 23.00
C GLU A 151 -21.94 -0.09 22.74
N ILE A 152 -21.01 -0.94 23.20
CA ILE A 152 -19.57 -0.74 22.97
C ILE A 152 -19.26 -1.01 21.50
N TRP A 153 -19.90 -2.04 20.93
CA TRP A 153 -19.75 -2.36 19.53
C TRP A 153 -20.37 -1.28 18.62
N ARG A 154 -21.56 -0.77 18.94
CA ARG A 154 -22.17 0.38 18.25
C ARG A 154 -21.29 1.62 18.32
N SER A 155 -20.75 2.01 19.48
CA SER A 155 -19.86 3.17 19.57
C SER A 155 -18.59 3.01 18.72
N THR A 156 -18.01 1.80 18.73
CA THR A 156 -16.81 1.51 17.92
C THR A 156 -17.15 1.47 16.42
N PHE A 157 -18.27 0.84 16.04
CA PHE A 157 -18.75 0.70 14.66
C PHE A 157 -19.36 1.99 14.08
N ASP A 158 -19.99 2.84 14.88
CA ASP A 158 -20.53 4.13 14.48
C ASP A 158 -19.40 5.17 14.28
N GLN A 159 -18.30 5.04 15.03
CA GLN A 159 -17.05 5.72 14.67
C GLN A 159 -16.48 5.20 13.33
N PHE A 160 -16.68 3.91 12.99
CA PHE A 160 -16.29 3.34 11.69
C PHE A 160 -17.22 3.78 10.53
N SER A 161 -18.53 3.91 10.75
CA SER A 161 -19.51 4.29 9.71
C SER A 161 -19.50 5.79 9.40
N SER A 162 -19.29 6.64 10.42
CA SER A 162 -19.22 8.10 10.26
C SER A 162 -17.98 8.59 9.50
N LEU A 163 -16.90 7.80 9.45
CA LEU A 163 -15.65 8.13 8.74
C LEU A 163 -15.61 7.63 7.29
N SER A 164 -16.47 6.70 6.90
CA SER A 164 -16.28 5.93 5.65
C SER A 164 -17.20 6.31 4.49
N ASN A 165 -18.15 7.24 4.65
CA ASN A 165 -19.11 7.60 3.58
C ASN A 165 -19.76 6.36 2.92
N VAL A 166 -19.88 5.26 3.67
CA VAL A 166 -20.61 4.08 3.24
C VAL A 166 -22.08 4.41 3.49
N HIS A 167 -22.71 4.97 2.46
CA HIS A 167 -24.15 5.16 2.44
C HIS A 167 -24.84 3.81 2.72
N GLU A 168 -25.79 3.85 3.65
CA GLU A 168 -26.52 2.73 4.22
C GLU A 168 -26.80 1.59 3.24
N SER A 169 -26.42 0.37 3.62
CA SER A 169 -27.01 -0.88 3.12
C SER A 169 -26.79 -2.02 4.11
N PHE A 170 -27.09 -1.81 5.39
CA PHE A 170 -27.17 -2.90 6.38
C PHE A 170 -28.27 -2.62 7.41
N LEU A 171 -29.51 -2.63 6.95
CA LEU A 171 -30.65 -3.00 7.79
C LEU A 171 -30.98 -4.45 7.44
N PHE A 172 -30.67 -5.38 8.34
CA PHE A 172 -31.51 -6.48 8.84
C PHE A 172 -30.68 -7.35 9.80
#